data_AF-A0A7T4E4E3-F1
#
_entry.id   AF-A0A7T4E4E3-F1
#
_cell.length_a   1.000
_cell.length_b   1.000
_cell.length_c   1.000
_cell.angle_alpha   90.00
_cell.angle_beta   90.00
_cell.angle_gamma   90.00
#
_symmetry.space_group_name_H-M   'P 1'
#
loop_
_entity.id
_entity.type
_entity.pdbx_description
1 polymer ?
#
loop_
_entity_poly.entity_id
_entity_poly.type
_entity_poly.pdbx_seq_one_letter_code
_entity_poly.pdbx_strand_id
1 'polypeptide(L)'
;MQAVSSLSFPVASGRGPASALLRLRWLVLGLALLLAACGSRVELFSAANESEANEVLSVLLDAGISAQKATTKTGVAVSVDGQQVARALDILRARGLPRERFDGMGQIFRKEGLVSSPLEERARYIYALSQELTNTLSQMDGVLAARVHVVLPERGGVGENTTPSTAAVFIKHQAGYNLDALQPQIRKLVTHAIPGLTEDRVSIALVSAQPAAAASAAGHATRQVLGIEVGEGSSVTLLAWLALLILLVLALAGALAYVLWRYGVPGRARPERREPVSEAR
;
A
#
# COMPACT_ATOMS: atom_id res chain seq x y z
N MET A 1 -32.17 54.53 -58.04
CA MET A 1 -31.79 53.44 -58.95
C MET A 1 -30.55 52.76 -58.37
N GLN A 2 -30.66 51.44 -58.14
CA GLN A 2 -29.61 50.38 -58.16
C GLN A 2 -28.34 50.55 -57.29
N ALA A 3 -27.77 49.55 -56.64
CA ALA A 3 -28.13 48.17 -56.34
C ALA A 3 -27.14 47.66 -55.27
N VAL A 4 -27.60 46.69 -54.47
CA VAL A 4 -26.92 45.96 -53.40
C VAL A 4 -25.86 45.00 -53.95
N SER A 5 -24.71 44.83 -53.27
CA SER A 5 -23.85 43.61 -53.21
C SER A 5 -22.52 43.93 -52.52
N SER A 6 -21.86 43.12 -51.69
CA SER A 6 -22.15 41.84 -51.02
C SER A 6 -20.99 41.60 -50.03
N LEU A 7 -21.30 41.11 -48.83
CA LEU A 7 -20.33 40.64 -47.85
C LEU A 7 -19.64 39.37 -48.37
N SER A 8 -18.31 39.34 -48.39
CA SER A 8 -17.53 38.14 -48.68
C SER A 8 -16.66 37.77 -47.47
N PHE A 9 -17.04 36.69 -46.80
CA PHE A 9 -16.25 36.03 -45.74
C PHE A 9 -15.07 35.27 -46.36
N PRO A 10 -13.88 35.26 -45.72
CA PRO A 10 -12.77 34.44 -46.19
C PRO A 10 -13.05 32.95 -45.94
N VAL A 11 -13.00 32.19 -47.03
CA VAL A 11 -13.11 30.75 -47.15
C VAL A 11 -12.04 30.02 -46.31
N ALA A 12 -12.48 28.99 -45.59
CA ALA A 12 -11.64 28.06 -44.86
C ALA A 12 -10.62 27.39 -45.79
N SER A 13 -9.34 27.58 -45.50
CA SER A 13 -8.23 26.92 -46.18
C SER A 13 -8.24 25.41 -45.89
N GLY A 14 -8.19 24.62 -46.97
CA GLY A 14 -8.26 23.17 -46.94
C GLY A 14 -7.11 22.54 -46.14
N ARG A 15 -7.43 22.09 -44.91
CA ARG A 15 -6.56 21.18 -44.16
C ARG A 15 -6.69 19.79 -44.76
N GLY A 16 -5.67 19.35 -45.51
CA GLY A 16 -5.64 18.02 -46.07
C GLY A 16 -5.78 16.92 -45.00
N PRO A 17 -6.29 15.72 -45.37
CA PRO A 17 -6.61 14.63 -44.43
C PRO A 17 -5.40 14.15 -43.62
N ALA A 18 -4.18 14.38 -44.12
CA ALA A 18 -2.93 14.05 -43.43
C ALA A 18 -2.75 14.79 -42.09
N SER A 19 -3.21 16.05 -41.99
CA SER A 19 -3.11 16.84 -40.75
C SER A 19 -4.11 16.40 -39.67
N ALA A 20 -5.26 15.85 -40.10
CA ALA A 20 -6.26 15.30 -39.19
C ALA A 20 -5.80 13.96 -38.57
N LEU A 21 -5.14 13.11 -39.37
CA LEU A 21 -4.58 11.83 -38.90
C LEU A 21 -3.44 12.00 -37.90
N LEU A 22 -2.59 13.02 -38.08
CA LEU A 22 -1.52 13.31 -37.13
C LEU A 22 -2.08 13.73 -35.76
N ARG A 23 -3.09 14.60 -35.75
CA ARG A 23 -3.76 15.05 -34.51
C ARG A 23 -4.44 13.90 -33.79
N LEU A 24 -5.08 12.99 -34.53
CA LEU A 24 -5.71 11.80 -33.97
C LEU A 24 -4.67 10.88 -33.31
N ARG A 25 -3.49 10.68 -33.91
CA ARG A 25 -2.40 9.89 -33.30
C ARG A 25 -1.93 10.47 -31.97
N TRP A 26 -1.71 11.77 -31.88
CA TRP A 26 -1.30 12.43 -30.63
C TRP A 26 -2.39 12.35 -29.56
N LEU A 27 -3.66 12.43 -29.97
CA LEU A 27 -4.80 12.34 -29.06
C LEU A 27 -4.99 10.92 -28.51
N VAL A 28 -4.81 9.89 -29.36
CA VAL A 28 -4.83 8.48 -28.94
C VAL A 28 -3.64 8.15 -28.04
N LEU A 29 -2.44 8.66 -28.35
CA LEU A 29 -1.26 8.46 -27.50
C LEU A 29 -1.42 9.14 -26.13
N GLY A 30 -1.96 10.35 -26.10
CA GLY A 30 -2.28 11.07 -24.86
C GLY A 30 -3.33 10.34 -24.02
N LEU A 31 -4.38 9.81 -24.66
CA LEU A 31 -5.40 9.01 -23.99
C LEU A 31 -4.84 7.68 -23.45
N ALA A 32 -3.96 7.02 -24.20
CA ALA A 32 -3.30 5.79 -23.75
C ALA A 32 -2.37 6.04 -22.55
N LEU A 33 -1.63 7.15 -22.53
CA LEU A 33 -0.83 7.56 -21.37
C LEU A 33 -1.70 7.87 -20.15
N LEU A 34 -2.87 8.49 -20.35
CA LEU A 34 -3.82 8.77 -19.27
C LEU A 34 -4.43 7.48 -18.70
N LEU A 35 -4.76 6.50 -19.54
CA LEU A 35 -5.28 5.21 -19.08
C LEU A 35 -4.24 4.37 -18.34
N ALA A 36 -2.96 4.48 -18.72
CA ALA A 36 -1.86 3.80 -18.03
C ALA A 36 -1.56 4.39 -16.63
N ALA A 37 -2.05 5.60 -16.32
CA ALA A 37 -1.86 6.25 -15.03
C ALA A 37 -2.84 5.80 -13.92
N CYS A 38 -3.86 5.00 -14.26
CA CYS A 38 -4.76 4.41 -13.27
C CYS A 38 -4.13 3.15 -12.65
N GLY A 39 -3.25 3.33 -11.66
CA GLY A 39 -2.74 2.25 -10.83
C GLY A 39 -3.87 1.57 -10.05
N SER A 40 -3.93 0.24 -10.11
CA SER A 40 -4.85 -0.54 -9.28
C SER A 40 -4.43 -0.42 -7.82
N ARG A 41 -5.30 0.20 -7.00
CA ARG A 41 -5.13 0.21 -5.55
C ARG A 41 -5.53 -1.14 -4.97
N VAL A 42 -4.72 -1.63 -4.04
CA VAL A 42 -4.94 -2.89 -3.33
C VAL A 42 -5.20 -2.57 -1.87
N GLU A 43 -6.23 -3.18 -1.30
CA GLU A 43 -6.49 -3.11 0.14
C GLU A 43 -5.40 -3.90 0.89
N LEU A 44 -4.65 -3.21 1.77
CA LEU A 44 -3.62 -3.84 2.58
C LEU A 44 -4.16 -4.36 3.91
N PHE A 45 -5.04 -3.57 4.51
CA PHE A 45 -5.40 -3.73 5.90
C PHE A 45 -6.83 -3.26 6.13
N SER A 46 -7.57 -4.03 6.93
CA SER A 46 -8.93 -3.70 7.36
C SER A 46 -8.92 -3.50 8.87
N ALA A 47 -8.96 -2.24 9.30
CA ALA A 47 -9.01 -1.86 10.70
C ALA A 47 -10.45 -1.95 11.22
N ALA A 48 -10.61 -2.43 12.45
CA ALA A 48 -11.93 -2.41 13.10
C ALA A 48 -12.27 -1.02 13.64
N ASN A 49 -11.27 -0.18 13.92
CA ASN A 49 -11.45 1.16 14.46
C ASN A 49 -10.66 2.20 13.65
N GLU A 50 -11.06 3.46 13.76
CA GLU A 50 -10.44 4.56 13.01
C GLU A 50 -9.02 4.91 13.50
N SER A 51 -8.75 4.73 14.79
CA SER A 51 -7.44 5.04 15.38
C SER A 51 -6.33 4.17 14.79
N GLU A 52 -6.56 2.87 14.69
CA GLU A 52 -5.65 1.87 14.10
C GLU A 52 -5.43 2.17 12.61
N ALA A 53 -6.49 2.51 11.88
CA ALA A 53 -6.35 2.94 10.48
C ALA A 53 -5.51 4.23 10.34
N ASN A 54 -5.68 5.20 11.24
CA ASN A 54 -4.91 6.44 11.22
C ASN A 54 -3.43 6.20 11.57
N GLU A 55 -3.13 5.28 12.49
CA GLU A 55 -1.76 4.89 12.83
C GLU A 55 -1.07 4.24 11.63
N VAL A 56 -1.71 3.25 10.99
CA VAL A 56 -1.21 2.60 9.78
C VAL A 56 -1.01 3.61 8.65
N LEU A 57 -1.98 4.51 8.44
CA LEU A 57 -1.90 5.55 7.43
C LEU A 57 -0.71 6.49 7.67
N SER A 58 -0.50 6.96 8.90
CA SER A 58 0.59 7.87 9.25
C SER A 58 1.95 7.22 8.99
N VAL A 59 2.13 5.96 9.40
CA VAL A 59 3.39 5.23 9.15
C VAL A 59 3.69 5.06 7.67
N LEU A 60 2.67 4.79 6.85
CA LEU A 60 2.83 4.64 5.40
C LEU A 60 3.16 5.98 4.74
N LEU A 61 2.47 7.06 5.10
CA LEU A 61 2.70 8.40 4.56
C LEU A 61 4.10 8.92 4.93
N ASP A 62 4.53 8.73 6.18
CA ASP A 62 5.88 9.10 6.64
C ASP A 62 6.98 8.36 5.88
N ALA A 63 6.70 7.14 5.45
CA ALA A 63 7.62 6.34 4.63
C ALA A 63 7.54 6.66 3.12
N GLY A 64 6.74 7.67 2.73
CA GLY A 64 6.55 8.10 1.35
C GLY A 64 5.62 7.20 0.53
N ILE A 65 4.87 6.30 1.18
CA ILE A 65 3.92 5.42 0.51
C ILE A 65 2.56 6.10 0.43
N SER A 66 2.05 6.23 -0.79
CA SER A 66 0.72 6.81 -1.03
C SER A 66 -0.37 5.83 -0.58
N ALA A 67 -0.84 6.01 0.64
CA ALA A 67 -1.94 5.24 1.23
C ALA A 67 -3.24 6.05 1.26
N GLN A 68 -4.38 5.37 1.15
CA GLN A 68 -5.70 5.96 1.29
C GLN A 68 -6.59 5.15 2.23
N LYS A 69 -7.36 5.89 3.03
CA LYS A 69 -8.35 5.36 3.96
C LYS A 69 -9.72 5.33 3.27
N ALA A 70 -10.42 4.20 3.35
CA ALA A 70 -11.79 4.05 2.85
C ALA A 70 -12.68 3.44 3.94
N THR A 71 -13.84 4.03 4.19
CA THR A 71 -14.82 3.48 5.12
C THR A 71 -15.55 2.31 4.46
N THR A 72 -15.56 1.15 5.11
CA THR A 72 -16.26 -0.05 4.67
C THR A 72 -17.41 -0.40 5.63
N LYS A 73 -18.24 -1.40 5.28
CA LYS A 73 -19.34 -1.83 6.14
C LYS A 73 -18.88 -2.41 7.49
N THR A 74 -17.64 -2.91 7.56
CA THR A 74 -17.08 -3.63 8.71
C THR A 74 -16.03 -2.82 9.47
N GLY A 75 -15.74 -1.58 9.05
CA GLY A 75 -14.73 -0.73 9.67
C GLY A 75 -14.06 0.20 8.66
N VAL A 76 -12.74 0.34 8.79
CA VAL A 76 -11.94 1.28 8.01
C VAL A 76 -10.80 0.54 7.32
N ALA A 77 -10.78 0.56 5.99
CA ALA A 77 -9.75 -0.08 5.19
C ALA A 77 -8.65 0.93 4.79
N VAL A 78 -7.41 0.45 4.73
CA VAL A 78 -6.26 1.19 4.21
C VAL A 78 -5.76 0.49 2.94
N SER A 79 -5.67 1.25 1.87
CA SER A 79 -5.25 0.78 0.54
C SER A 79 -4.01 1.52 0.06
N VAL A 80 -3.15 0.84 -0.71
CA VAL A 80 -1.97 1.44 -1.36
C VAL A 80 -1.95 1.07 -2.84
N ASP A 81 -1.05 1.71 -3.59
CA ASP A 81 -0.76 1.28 -4.96
C ASP A 81 -0.22 -0.16 -4.98
N GLY A 82 -0.73 -0.99 -5.91
CA GLY A 82 -0.33 -2.39 -6.04
C GLY A 82 1.19 -2.61 -6.14
N GLN A 83 1.93 -1.68 -6.71
CA GLN A 83 3.40 -1.76 -6.83
C GLN A 83 4.12 -1.55 -5.49
N GLN A 84 3.45 -0.96 -4.50
CA GLN A 84 4.05 -0.59 -3.21
C GLN A 84 3.64 -1.53 -2.06
N VAL A 85 2.82 -2.56 -2.34
CA VAL A 85 2.27 -3.48 -1.33
C VAL A 85 3.37 -4.17 -0.50
N ALA A 86 4.37 -4.76 -1.16
CA ALA A 86 5.46 -5.47 -0.47
C ALA A 86 6.24 -4.53 0.46
N ARG A 87 6.62 -3.36 -0.06
CA ARG A 87 7.33 -2.33 0.71
C ARG A 87 6.48 -1.82 1.88
N ALA A 88 5.19 -1.61 1.67
CA ALA A 88 4.25 -1.18 2.70
C ALA A 88 4.18 -2.19 3.86
N LEU A 89 4.04 -3.49 3.54
CA LEU A 89 4.01 -4.55 4.54
C LEU A 89 5.32 -4.65 5.32
N ASP A 90 6.47 -4.49 4.66
CA ASP A 90 7.78 -4.51 5.32
C ASP A 90 7.94 -3.35 6.31
N ILE A 91 7.51 -2.14 5.93
CA ILE A 91 7.53 -0.97 6.81
C ILE A 91 6.59 -1.17 8.00
N LEU A 92 5.37 -1.65 7.78
CA LEU A 92 4.41 -1.91 8.85
C LEU A 92 4.95 -2.94 9.83
N ARG A 93 5.53 -4.05 9.34
CA ARG A 93 6.17 -5.08 10.18
C ARG A 93 7.36 -4.53 10.97
N ALA A 94 8.17 -3.68 10.35
CA ALA A 94 9.30 -3.03 11.04
C ALA A 94 8.83 -2.11 12.18
N ARG A 95 7.62 -1.54 12.07
CA ARG A 95 6.98 -0.75 13.11
C ARG A 95 6.08 -1.57 14.06
N GLY A 96 6.01 -2.89 13.89
CA GLY A 96 5.19 -3.78 14.73
C GLY A 96 3.68 -3.66 14.51
N LEU A 97 3.27 -3.20 13.32
CA LEU A 97 1.87 -3.07 12.95
C LEU A 97 1.37 -4.31 12.18
N PRO A 98 0.09 -4.70 12.34
CA PRO A 98 -0.90 -4.13 13.27
C PRO A 98 -0.61 -4.50 14.73
N ARG A 99 -0.99 -3.63 15.67
CA ARG A 99 -0.78 -3.89 17.10
C ARG A 99 -1.67 -5.02 17.59
N GLU A 100 -1.18 -5.80 18.56
CA GLU A 100 -2.04 -6.73 19.29
C GLU A 100 -3.14 -5.95 20.02
N ARG A 101 -4.35 -6.49 20.00
CA ARG A 101 -5.49 -5.94 20.74
C ARG A 101 -5.50 -6.55 22.13
N PHE A 102 -5.72 -5.71 23.14
CA PHE A 102 -5.80 -6.14 24.53
C PHE A 102 -7.25 -6.05 25.01
N ASP A 103 -7.67 -7.06 25.76
CA ASP A 103 -8.94 -7.01 26.46
C ASP A 103 -8.78 -6.24 27.77
N GLY A 104 -9.50 -5.13 27.91
CA GLY A 104 -9.54 -4.40 29.17
C GLY A 104 -10.30 -5.15 30.26
N MET A 105 -10.04 -4.80 31.53
CA MET A 105 -10.73 -5.37 32.71
C MET A 105 -12.25 -5.47 32.53
N GLY A 106 -12.90 -4.43 32.00
CA GLY A 106 -14.35 -4.42 31.82
C GLY A 106 -14.90 -5.46 30.83
N GLN A 107 -14.09 -5.97 29.89
CA GLN A 107 -14.52 -7.04 28.97
C GLN A 107 -14.39 -8.42 29.61
N ILE A 108 -13.29 -8.62 30.35
CA ILE A 108 -12.96 -9.91 30.97
C ILE A 108 -13.86 -10.18 32.19
N PHE A 109 -14.31 -9.12 32.88
CA PHE A 109 -15.23 -9.18 34.02
C PHE A 109 -16.72 -9.20 33.68
N ARG A 110 -17.08 -9.37 32.40
CA ARG A 110 -18.48 -9.66 32.05
C ARG A 110 -18.85 -11.05 32.61
N LYS A 111 -19.74 -11.09 33.60
CA LYS A 111 -20.25 -12.33 34.18
C LYS A 111 -21.13 -13.04 33.15
N GLU A 112 -20.63 -14.14 32.60
CA GLU A 112 -21.43 -15.10 31.83
C GLU A 112 -22.04 -16.13 32.80
N GLY A 113 -23.04 -15.70 33.59
CA GLY A 113 -23.72 -16.57 34.55
C GLY A 113 -24.16 -15.87 35.83
N LEU A 114 -25.17 -16.42 36.51
CA LEU A 114 -25.74 -15.84 37.73
C LEU A 114 -24.80 -15.90 38.95
N VAL A 115 -23.78 -16.79 38.94
CA VAL A 115 -22.78 -16.94 40.01
C VAL A 115 -21.43 -17.38 39.43
N SER A 116 -20.36 -16.61 39.66
CA SER A 116 -18.97 -17.02 39.32
C SER A 116 -18.33 -17.79 40.47
N SER A 117 -17.51 -18.79 40.14
CA SER A 117 -16.74 -19.51 41.18
C SER A 117 -15.55 -18.69 41.69
N PRO A 118 -15.07 -18.90 42.94
CA PRO A 118 -13.86 -18.24 43.44
C PRO A 118 -12.62 -18.47 42.57
N LEU A 119 -12.52 -19.64 41.94
CA LEU A 119 -11.43 -19.98 41.01
C LEU A 119 -11.52 -19.13 39.73
N GLU A 120 -12.71 -18.97 39.19
CA GLU A 120 -12.97 -18.17 37.98
C GLU A 120 -12.71 -16.69 38.21
N GLU A 121 -13.17 -16.13 39.34
CA GLU A 121 -12.90 -14.74 39.70
C GLU A 121 -11.40 -14.47 39.84
N ARG A 122 -10.68 -15.43 40.44
CA ARG A 122 -9.23 -15.36 40.57
C ARG A 122 -8.51 -15.46 39.22
N ALA A 123 -8.87 -16.42 38.37
CA ALA A 123 -8.28 -16.58 37.04
C ALA A 123 -8.46 -15.31 36.21
N ARG A 124 -9.66 -14.73 36.27
CA ARG A 124 -10.01 -13.46 35.64
C ARG A 124 -9.20 -12.28 36.18
N TYR A 125 -9.02 -12.20 37.50
CA TYR A 125 -8.17 -11.17 38.12
C TYR A 125 -6.70 -11.27 37.66
N ILE A 126 -6.13 -12.48 37.63
CA ILE A 126 -4.76 -12.71 37.16
C ILE A 126 -4.61 -12.35 35.68
N TYR A 127 -5.58 -12.75 34.85
CA TYR A 127 -5.57 -12.44 33.43
C TYR A 127 -5.68 -10.93 33.20
N ALA A 128 -6.59 -10.25 33.89
CA ALA A 128 -6.73 -8.81 33.83
C ALA A 128 -5.45 -8.06 34.24
N LEU A 129 -4.80 -8.47 35.34
CA LEU A 129 -3.55 -7.89 35.80
C LEU A 129 -2.43 -8.07 34.75
N SER A 130 -2.39 -9.25 34.12
CA SER A 130 -1.44 -9.56 33.05
C SER A 130 -1.69 -8.70 31.80
N GLN A 131 -2.95 -8.48 31.42
CA GLN A 131 -3.33 -7.63 30.29
C GLN A 131 -3.01 -6.15 30.55
N GLU A 132 -3.30 -5.63 31.75
CA GLU A 132 -3.02 -4.23 32.10
C GLU A 132 -1.52 -3.92 32.05
N LEU A 133 -0.70 -4.81 32.61
CA LEU A 133 0.75 -4.71 32.53
C LEU A 133 1.26 -4.83 31.10
N THR A 134 0.71 -5.75 30.33
CA THR A 134 1.06 -5.92 28.91
C THR A 134 0.75 -4.66 28.11
N ASN A 135 -0.44 -4.07 28.31
CA ASN A 135 -0.85 -2.84 27.65
C ASN A 135 0.07 -1.67 28.04
N THR A 136 0.37 -1.53 29.33
CA THR A 136 1.26 -0.47 29.84
C THR A 136 2.65 -0.56 29.22
N LEU A 137 3.27 -1.75 29.22
CA LEU A 137 4.59 -1.95 28.65
C LEU A 137 4.60 -1.80 27.12
N SER A 138 3.51 -2.15 26.44
CA SER A 138 3.37 -1.99 24.98
C SER A 138 3.27 -0.54 24.51
N GLN A 139 2.98 0.39 25.43
CA GLN A 139 2.95 1.83 25.14
C GLN A 139 4.32 2.51 25.30
N MET A 140 5.33 1.81 25.84
CA MET A 140 6.68 2.37 25.96
C MET A 140 7.33 2.54 24.59
N ASP A 141 8.13 3.61 24.46
CA ASP A 141 8.83 3.91 23.22
C ASP A 141 9.78 2.78 22.80
N GLY A 142 9.72 2.43 21.52
CA GLY A 142 10.53 1.35 20.96
C GLY A 142 10.01 -0.06 21.24
N VAL A 143 8.95 -0.24 22.05
CA VAL A 143 8.31 -1.55 22.24
C VAL A 143 7.41 -1.87 21.05
N LEU A 144 7.62 -3.03 20.45
CA LEU A 144 6.80 -3.55 19.34
C LEU A 144 5.73 -4.51 19.84
N ALA A 145 6.07 -5.32 20.84
CA ALA A 145 5.15 -6.21 21.51
C ALA A 145 5.66 -6.48 22.92
N ALA A 146 4.77 -6.51 23.90
CA ALA A 146 5.06 -6.99 25.23
C ALA A 146 4.12 -8.15 25.57
N ARG A 147 4.55 -9.04 26.46
CA ARG A 147 3.68 -10.03 27.12
C ARG A 147 4.12 -10.22 28.55
N VAL A 148 3.16 -10.23 29.46
CA VAL A 148 3.40 -10.44 30.88
C VAL A 148 2.60 -11.63 31.36
N HIS A 149 3.27 -12.55 32.04
CA HIS A 149 2.65 -13.68 32.71
C HIS A 149 2.83 -13.52 34.21
N VAL A 150 1.71 -13.43 34.93
CA VAL A 150 1.70 -13.27 36.39
C VAL A 150 1.23 -14.57 37.03
N VAL A 151 1.95 -15.00 38.07
CA VAL A 151 1.52 -16.08 38.96
C VAL A 151 1.39 -15.49 40.36
N LEU A 152 0.23 -15.69 40.98
CA LEU A 152 -0.06 -15.22 42.34
C LEU A 152 -0.18 -16.42 43.31
N PRO A 153 0.20 -16.25 44.59
CA PRO A 153 0.06 -17.27 45.64
C PRO A 153 -1.37 -17.72 45.81
N GLU A 154 -1.61 -19.03 45.83
CA GLU A 154 -2.89 -19.59 46.24
C GLU A 154 -3.23 -19.14 47.65
N ARG A 155 -4.51 -18.90 47.94
CA ARG A 155 -4.96 -18.62 49.30
C ARG A 155 -4.93 -19.96 50.07
N GLY A 156 -3.75 -20.33 50.56
CA GLY A 156 -3.56 -21.51 51.40
C GLY A 156 -4.25 -21.35 52.76
N GLY A 157 -4.51 -22.47 53.42
CA GLY A 157 -4.95 -22.45 54.81
C GLY A 157 -3.90 -21.82 55.73
N VAL A 158 -4.32 -21.42 56.94
CA VAL A 158 -3.37 -20.94 57.97
C VAL A 158 -2.34 -22.04 58.24
N GLY A 159 -1.07 -21.78 57.91
CA GLY A 159 0.05 -22.71 58.10
C GLY A 159 0.59 -23.38 56.83
N GLU A 160 0.03 -23.10 55.66
CA GLU A 160 0.48 -23.66 54.38
C GLU A 160 1.53 -22.75 53.70
N ASN A 161 2.60 -23.33 53.17
CA ASN A 161 3.62 -22.58 52.43
C ASN A 161 3.02 -22.12 51.09
N THR A 162 2.71 -20.84 50.98
CA THR A 162 2.17 -20.27 49.74
C THR A 162 3.26 -20.10 48.70
N THR A 163 2.99 -20.51 47.46
CA THR A 163 3.89 -20.24 46.33
C THR A 163 4.03 -18.73 46.14
N PRO A 164 5.22 -18.15 46.24
CA PRO A 164 5.40 -16.70 46.14
C PRO A 164 4.99 -16.17 44.76
N SER A 165 4.61 -14.90 44.70
CA SER A 165 4.28 -14.24 43.42
C SER A 165 5.50 -14.24 42.50
N THR A 166 5.29 -14.52 41.22
CA THR A 166 6.33 -14.45 40.18
C THR A 166 5.79 -13.79 38.92
N ALA A 167 6.67 -13.13 38.16
CA ALA A 167 6.31 -12.56 36.87
C ALA A 167 7.36 -12.89 35.80
N ALA A 168 6.89 -13.22 34.61
CA ALA A 168 7.72 -13.33 33.41
C ALA A 168 7.28 -12.27 32.40
N VAL A 169 8.23 -11.47 31.94
CA VAL A 169 8.03 -10.34 31.06
C VAL A 169 8.83 -10.58 29.78
N PHE A 170 8.14 -10.62 28.65
CA PHE A 170 8.74 -10.68 27.34
C PHE A 170 8.50 -9.36 26.62
N ILE A 171 9.56 -8.79 26.03
CA ILE A 171 9.46 -7.54 25.27
C ILE A 171 10.24 -7.70 23.97
N LYS A 172 9.52 -7.55 22.85
CA LYS A 172 10.11 -7.35 21.54
C LYS A 172 10.23 -5.86 21.27
N HIS A 173 11.40 -5.40 20.86
CA HIS A 173 11.65 -3.97 20.64
C HIS A 173 12.29 -3.65 19.30
N GLN A 174 12.17 -2.41 18.87
CA GLN A 174 12.75 -1.88 17.65
C GLN A 174 14.28 -1.94 17.69
N ALA A 175 14.88 -2.21 16.53
CA ALA A 175 16.33 -2.10 16.36
C ALA A 175 16.76 -0.64 16.62
N GLY A 176 17.81 -0.45 17.42
CA GLY A 176 18.32 0.87 17.79
C GLY A 176 17.78 1.44 19.11
N TYR A 177 16.72 0.86 19.69
CA TYR A 177 16.30 1.15 21.06
C TYR A 177 17.05 0.25 22.05
N ASN A 178 17.72 0.86 23.04
CA ASN A 178 18.38 0.14 24.10
C ASN A 178 17.43 -0.03 25.30
N LEU A 179 16.62 -1.09 25.27
CA LEU A 179 15.75 -1.43 26.40
C LEU A 179 16.50 -2.09 27.56
N ASP A 180 17.72 -2.61 27.35
CA ASP A 180 18.54 -3.18 28.42
C ASP A 180 18.83 -2.13 29.51
N ALA A 181 19.03 -0.87 29.12
CA ALA A 181 19.21 0.24 30.06
C ALA A 181 17.93 0.56 30.88
N LEU A 182 16.75 0.25 30.35
CA LEU A 182 15.46 0.47 31.02
C LEU A 182 15.00 -0.74 31.83
N GLN A 183 15.69 -1.88 31.72
CA GLN A 183 15.34 -3.12 32.41
C GLN A 183 15.11 -2.96 33.93
N PRO A 184 15.91 -2.18 34.69
CA PRO A 184 15.65 -1.95 36.12
C PRO A 184 14.34 -1.19 36.38
N GLN A 185 13.98 -0.25 35.51
CA GLN A 185 12.74 0.53 35.62
C GLN A 185 11.53 -0.34 35.29
N ILE A 186 11.63 -1.16 34.24
CA ILE A 186 10.62 -2.14 33.87
C ILE A 186 10.39 -3.13 35.02
N ARG A 187 11.48 -3.66 35.60
CA ARG A 187 11.42 -4.54 36.78
C ARG A 187 10.68 -3.88 37.93
N LYS A 188 11.06 -2.65 38.27
CA LYS A 188 10.47 -1.87 39.37
C LYS A 188 8.98 -1.61 39.15
N LEU A 189 8.58 -1.26 37.92
CA LEU A 189 7.17 -1.06 37.56
C LEU A 189 6.37 -2.35 37.79
N VAL A 190 6.87 -3.48 37.29
CA VAL A 190 6.20 -4.78 37.40
C VAL A 190 6.11 -5.25 38.86
N THR A 191 7.17 -5.08 39.65
CA THR A 191 7.14 -5.44 41.08
C THR A 191 6.13 -4.63 41.88
N HIS A 192 5.99 -3.33 41.61
CA HIS A 192 5.03 -2.50 42.33
C HIS A 192 3.58 -2.70 41.88
N ALA A 193 3.36 -3.25 40.69
CA ALA A 193 2.02 -3.54 40.19
C ALA A 193 1.44 -4.86 40.70
N ILE A 194 2.28 -5.80 41.16
CA ILE A 194 1.86 -7.16 41.54
C ILE A 194 1.98 -7.36 43.06
N PRO A 195 0.90 -7.70 43.76
CA PRO A 195 0.94 -7.92 45.20
C PRO A 195 1.93 -9.04 45.60
N GLY A 196 2.81 -8.74 46.56
CA GLY A 196 3.75 -9.71 47.12
C GLY A 196 4.87 -10.14 46.18
N LEU A 197 5.07 -9.45 45.05
CA LEU A 197 6.16 -9.72 44.12
C LEU A 197 7.43 -8.99 44.53
N THR A 198 8.56 -9.69 44.51
CA THR A 198 9.89 -9.14 44.79
C THR A 198 10.75 -9.08 43.52
N GLU A 199 11.77 -8.22 43.50
CA GLU A 199 12.58 -7.96 42.30
C GLU A 199 13.34 -9.19 41.78
N ASP A 200 13.74 -10.11 42.68
CA ASP A 200 14.40 -11.37 42.37
C ASP A 200 13.47 -12.38 41.66
N ARG A 201 12.16 -12.19 41.75
CA ARG A 201 11.12 -13.07 41.20
C ARG A 201 10.56 -12.59 39.86
N VAL A 202 11.22 -11.62 39.23
CA VAL A 202 10.86 -11.10 37.91
C VAL A 202 11.87 -11.57 36.87
N SER A 203 11.42 -12.30 35.86
CA SER A 203 12.23 -12.64 34.69
C SER A 203 11.88 -11.69 33.55
N ILE A 204 12.88 -11.05 32.94
CA ILE A 204 12.69 -10.14 31.81
C ILE A 204 13.52 -10.67 30.63
N ALA A 205 12.84 -10.93 29.52
CA ALA A 205 13.44 -11.34 28.26
C ALA A 205 13.22 -10.24 27.22
N LEU A 206 14.32 -9.61 26.79
CA LEU A 206 14.32 -8.57 25.76
C LEU A 206 14.79 -9.18 24.43
N VAL A 207 14.05 -8.91 23.35
CA VAL A 207 14.40 -9.38 22.00
C VAL A 207 14.33 -8.22 21.02
N SER A 208 15.44 -7.90 20.38
CA SER A 208 15.49 -6.90 19.32
C SER A 208 14.89 -7.47 18.02
N ALA A 209 14.09 -6.67 17.31
CA ALA A 209 13.60 -7.04 15.99
C ALA A 209 14.77 -7.10 14.99
N GLN A 210 14.96 -8.26 14.34
CA GLN A 210 15.86 -8.32 13.19
C GLN A 210 15.27 -7.50 12.03
N PRO A 211 16.04 -6.57 11.43
CA PRO A 211 15.59 -5.87 10.22
C PRO A 211 15.39 -6.88 9.08
N ALA A 212 14.28 -6.74 8.35
CA ALA A 212 13.86 -7.61 7.25
C ALA A 212 14.84 -7.65 6.05
N ALA A 213 15.95 -6.89 6.10
CA ALA A 213 16.98 -6.87 5.07
C ALA A 213 17.58 -8.26 4.76
N ALA A 214 17.51 -9.23 5.69
CA ALA A 214 17.93 -10.61 5.42
C ALA A 214 16.90 -11.42 4.58
N ALA A 215 15.65 -10.98 4.48
CA ALA A 215 14.59 -11.65 3.71
C ALA A 215 14.39 -11.03 2.31
N SER A 216 14.76 -9.76 2.12
CA SER A 216 14.59 -9.05 0.84
C SER A 216 15.57 -9.46 -0.27
N ALA A 217 16.54 -10.32 0.01
CA ALA A 217 17.42 -10.89 -1.02
C ALA A 217 16.74 -11.99 -1.85
N ALA A 218 15.56 -12.47 -1.44
CA ALA A 218 14.81 -13.52 -2.14
C ALA A 218 13.46 -12.99 -2.62
N GLY A 219 13.38 -12.56 -3.87
CA GLY A 219 12.10 -12.53 -4.60
C GLY A 219 11.54 -11.15 -4.97
N HIS A 220 12.29 -10.36 -5.73
CA HIS A 220 11.69 -9.65 -6.85
C HIS A 220 12.42 -10.14 -8.10
N ALA A 221 11.92 -11.24 -8.69
CA ALA A 221 12.38 -11.69 -10.00
C ALA A 221 11.86 -10.71 -11.05
N THR A 222 12.50 -9.55 -11.14
CA THR A 222 12.20 -8.54 -12.15
C THR A 222 12.62 -9.10 -13.51
N ARG A 223 11.63 -9.40 -14.37
CA ARG A 223 11.93 -9.85 -15.74
C ARG A 223 12.12 -8.63 -16.62
N GLN A 224 13.35 -8.41 -17.10
CA GLN A 224 13.63 -7.38 -18.09
C GLN A 224 12.98 -7.73 -19.43
N VAL A 225 12.14 -6.83 -19.95
CA VAL A 225 11.65 -6.88 -21.32
C VAL A 225 12.08 -5.58 -21.99
N LEU A 226 12.91 -5.66 -23.03
CA LEU A 226 13.39 -4.48 -23.79
C LEU A 226 14.03 -3.38 -22.92
N GLY A 227 14.75 -3.77 -21.86
CA GLY A 227 15.48 -2.83 -20.99
C GLY A 227 14.61 -2.06 -19.99
N ILE A 228 13.32 -2.37 -19.89
CA ILE A 228 12.41 -1.81 -18.90
C ILE A 228 12.04 -2.90 -17.90
N GLU A 229 12.16 -2.59 -16.62
CA GLU A 229 11.78 -3.46 -15.51
C GLU A 229 10.26 -3.46 -15.35
N VAL A 230 9.61 -4.60 -15.62
CA VAL A 230 8.14 -4.73 -15.54
C VAL A 230 7.78 -5.91 -14.65
N GLY A 231 6.94 -5.67 -13.63
CA GLY A 231 6.45 -6.71 -12.73
C GLY A 231 5.65 -7.81 -13.46
N GLU A 232 5.80 -9.05 -13.00
CA GLU A 232 5.36 -10.26 -13.73
C GLU A 232 3.89 -10.23 -14.19
N GLY A 233 2.98 -9.64 -13.39
CA GLY A 233 1.56 -9.52 -13.75
C GLY A 233 1.21 -8.43 -14.77
N SER A 234 2.09 -7.44 -14.98
CA SER A 234 1.85 -6.27 -15.85
C SER A 234 2.50 -6.42 -17.24
N SER A 235 3.41 -7.38 -17.39
CA SER A 235 4.14 -7.61 -18.64
C SER A 235 3.24 -8.05 -19.80
N VAL A 236 2.26 -8.92 -19.53
CA VAL A 236 1.36 -9.47 -20.56
C VAL A 236 0.32 -8.44 -21.00
N THR A 237 -0.22 -7.64 -20.07
CA THR A 237 -1.19 -6.59 -20.37
C THR A 237 -0.55 -5.46 -21.16
N LEU A 238 0.67 -5.05 -20.80
CA LEU A 238 1.42 -4.03 -21.53
C LEU A 238 1.76 -4.50 -22.96
N LEU A 239 2.24 -5.74 -23.12
CA LEU A 239 2.50 -6.32 -24.44
C LEU A 239 1.22 -6.43 -25.29
N ALA A 240 0.09 -6.78 -24.69
CA ALA A 240 -1.20 -6.83 -25.38
C ALA A 240 -1.64 -5.44 -25.88
N TRP A 241 -1.49 -4.40 -25.06
CA TRP A 241 -1.81 -3.02 -25.46
C TRP A 241 -0.86 -2.49 -26.55
N LEU A 242 0.44 -2.80 -26.47
CA LEU A 242 1.40 -2.45 -27.53
C LEU A 242 1.07 -3.16 -28.84
N ALA A 243 0.77 -4.45 -28.80
CA ALA A 243 0.38 -5.22 -29.98
C ALA A 243 -0.90 -4.67 -30.61
N LEU A 244 -1.92 -4.33 -29.80
CA LEU A 244 -3.16 -3.71 -30.27
C LEU A 244 -2.90 -2.37 -30.95
N LEU A 245 -2.04 -1.53 -30.36
CA LEU A 245 -1.68 -0.23 -30.92
C LEU A 245 -0.95 -0.37 -32.26
N ILE A 246 -0.02 -1.33 -32.39
CA ILE A 246 0.67 -1.63 -33.65
C ILE A 246 -0.34 -2.08 -34.71
N LEU A 247 -1.27 -2.97 -34.36
CA LEU A 247 -2.32 -3.44 -35.26
C LEU A 247 -3.21 -2.30 -35.76
N LEU A 248 -3.61 -1.40 -34.88
CA LEU A 248 -4.40 -0.22 -35.22
C LEU A 248 -3.65 0.70 -36.20
N VAL A 249 -2.35 0.94 -35.96
CA VAL A 249 -1.52 1.78 -36.83
C VAL A 249 -1.39 1.16 -38.22
N LEU A 250 -1.18 -0.16 -38.30
CA LEU A 250 -1.11 -0.88 -39.57
C LEU A 250 -2.45 -0.85 -40.33
N ALA A 251 -3.58 -1.02 -39.63
CA ALA A 251 -4.90 -0.93 -40.25
C ALA A 251 -5.19 0.46 -40.83
N LEU A 252 -4.83 1.53 -40.10
CA LEU A 252 -4.98 2.91 -40.57
C LEU A 252 -4.05 3.21 -41.77
N ALA A 253 -2.82 2.71 -41.74
CA ALA A 253 -1.89 2.85 -42.86
C ALA A 253 -2.39 2.11 -44.12
N GLY A 254 -2.95 0.91 -43.95
CA GLY A 254 -3.58 0.14 -45.02
C GLY A 254 -4.81 0.83 -45.61
N ALA A 255 -5.68 1.39 -44.76
CA ALA A 255 -6.83 2.17 -45.18
C ALA A 255 -6.42 3.43 -45.96
N LEU A 256 -5.35 4.12 -45.53
CA LEU A 256 -4.82 5.29 -46.23
C LEU A 256 -4.26 4.91 -47.61
N ALA A 257 -3.49 3.82 -47.69
CA ALA A 257 -2.97 3.30 -48.96
C ALA A 257 -4.12 2.93 -49.91
N TYR A 258 -5.18 2.28 -49.40
CA TYR A 258 -6.37 1.95 -50.16
C TYR A 258 -7.13 3.18 -50.68
N VAL A 259 -7.28 4.22 -49.85
CA VAL A 259 -7.91 5.48 -50.26
C VAL A 259 -7.08 6.20 -51.31
N LEU A 260 -5.75 6.29 -51.14
CA LEU A 260 -4.86 6.91 -52.12
C LEU A 260 -4.85 6.14 -53.45
N TRP A 261 -4.92 4.81 -53.40
CA TRP A 261 -5.05 3.98 -54.59
C TRP A 261 -6.41 4.18 -55.28
N ARG A 262 -7.51 4.22 -54.52
CA ARG A 262 -8.87 4.35 -55.05
C ARG A 262 -9.18 5.74 -55.59
N TYR A 263 -8.57 6.79 -55.03
CA TYR A 263 -8.85 8.18 -55.42
C TYR A 263 -7.82 8.83 -56.34
N GLY A 264 -6.80 8.08 -56.78
CA GLY A 264 -6.00 8.39 -57.97
C GLY A 264 -5.18 9.69 -57.92
N VAL A 265 -3.85 9.55 -57.94
CA VAL A 265 -2.92 10.66 -58.15
C VAL A 265 -3.32 11.44 -59.43
N PRO A 266 -3.67 12.74 -59.36
CA PRO A 266 -3.99 13.50 -60.55
C PRO A 266 -2.74 13.53 -61.46
N GLY A 267 -2.92 13.07 -62.69
CA GLY A 267 -1.87 12.84 -63.67
C GLY A 267 -1.00 14.06 -63.91
N ARG A 268 0.32 13.83 -64.00
CA ARG A 268 1.32 14.81 -64.41
C ARG A 268 0.91 15.46 -65.72
N ALA A 269 0.95 16.80 -65.75
CA ALA A 269 0.69 17.63 -66.91
C ALA A 269 1.56 17.21 -68.11
N ARG A 270 0.92 17.15 -69.28
CA ARG A 270 1.49 16.83 -70.59
C ARG A 270 2.55 17.88 -70.95
N PRO A 271 3.78 17.51 -71.36
CA PRO A 271 4.76 18.50 -71.80
C PRO A 271 4.31 19.14 -73.11
N GLU A 272 4.23 20.47 -73.14
CA GLU A 272 4.01 21.25 -74.37
C GLU A 272 5.15 20.97 -75.35
N ARG A 273 4.80 20.40 -76.51
CA ARG A 273 5.70 20.28 -77.65
C ARG A 273 5.82 21.67 -78.29
N ARG A 274 6.92 22.38 -78.01
CA ARG A 274 7.36 23.54 -78.80
C ARG A 274 7.87 23.04 -80.15
N GLU A 275 7.19 23.41 -81.24
CA GLU A 275 7.75 23.24 -82.59
C GLU A 275 8.78 24.35 -82.89
N PRO A 276 9.90 24.03 -83.55
CA PRO A 276 10.96 24.98 -83.83
C PRO A 276 10.65 25.91 -85.02
N VAL A 277 11.06 27.16 -84.86
CA VAL A 277 11.18 28.18 -85.90
C VAL A 277 12.07 27.67 -87.04
N SER A 278 11.58 27.68 -88.27
CA SER A 278 12.42 27.55 -89.47
C SER A 278 12.60 28.92 -90.14
N GLU A 279 13.74 29.54 -89.88
CA GLU A 279 14.40 30.43 -90.84
C GLU A 279 14.88 29.60 -92.04
N ALA A 280 14.62 30.04 -93.27
CA ALA A 280 15.64 30.25 -94.31
C ALA A 280 15.03 30.39 -95.72
N ARG A 281 15.36 31.54 -96.32
CA ARG A 281 15.39 31.93 -97.74
C ARG A 281 14.08 32.15 -98.49
#